data_AF-A0A372BV08-F1
#
_entry.id   AF-A0A372BV08-F1
#
_cell.length_a   1.000
_cell.length_b   1.000
_cell.length_c   1.000
_cell.angle_alpha   90.00
_cell.angle_beta   90.00
_cell.angle_gamma   90.00
#
_symmetry.space_group_name_H-M   'P 1'
#
loop_
_entity.id
_entity.type
_entity.pdbx_description
1 polymer ?
#
loop_
_entity_poly.entity_id
_entity_poly.type
_entity_poly.pdbx_seq_one_letter_code
_entity_poly.pdbx_strand_id
1 'polypeptide(L)'
;MRSLTYMPLLRGKENELRLLLVTSTLIQGSPVVPVIEPVSAKTAMLERVIKYYVEYKFPLGVIINPAVGDFSESPEHLLIRTGEQLCRTSWVFPVARSSFGGIAWNRLERAEKFALIDDGPPCHEIRANLMGSPERIAYRINDSEVAPGQGEHHLGTRILLRDGFERRRNADYPADEEFHSGPGHLDLRDASGWGDYLIVGREYQEGGGRPHAVAIHITYWASDGQLRVHHYLSDSNDGPENPAGKFAEALAKLVTDLDDGALPILETSAIRGFRKLHAIGHFPGLGPVKLLSMRHHLETVLNVVQKTTAHRNAASLP
;
A
#
# COMPACT_ATOMS: atom_id res chain seq x y z
N MET A 1 20.53 -15.82 2.55
CA MET A 1 20.30 -14.43 2.10
C MET A 1 18.81 -14.09 2.27
N ARG A 2 18.45 -12.85 2.63
CA ARG A 2 17.07 -12.47 3.03
C ARG A 2 16.14 -12.24 1.82
N SER A 3 14.89 -12.65 1.96
CA SER A 3 13.77 -12.34 1.05
C SER A 3 13.51 -10.83 1.00
N LEU A 4 13.12 -10.29 -0.16
CA LEU A 4 12.72 -8.88 -0.26
C LEU A 4 11.37 -8.66 0.44
N THR A 5 11.30 -7.63 1.26
CA THR A 5 10.06 -7.22 1.95
C THR A 5 9.28 -6.22 1.10
N TYR A 6 7.97 -6.40 0.97
CA TYR A 6 7.09 -5.43 0.33
C TYR A 6 6.20 -4.74 1.39
N MET A 7 6.22 -3.40 1.43
CA MET A 7 5.47 -2.61 2.40
C MET A 7 4.49 -1.65 1.71
N PRO A 8 3.30 -2.12 1.30
CA PRO A 8 2.30 -1.24 0.73
C PRO A 8 1.83 -0.25 1.78
N LEU A 9 1.78 1.04 1.42
CA LEU A 9 1.33 2.12 2.28
C LEU A 9 -0.07 2.55 1.90
N LEU A 10 -1.00 2.43 2.85
CA LEU A 10 -2.42 2.67 2.69
C LEU A 10 -2.85 3.89 3.50
N ARG A 11 -3.74 4.73 2.98
CA ARG A 11 -4.31 5.89 3.67
C ARG A 11 -5.41 5.55 4.68
N GLY A 12 -5.61 4.26 4.98
CA GLY A 12 -6.58 3.84 6.01
C GLY A 12 -8.03 4.25 5.72
N LYS A 13 -8.39 4.51 4.46
CA LYS A 13 -9.80 4.69 4.07
C LYS A 13 -10.54 3.35 4.09
N GLU A 14 -11.87 3.39 4.09
CA GLU A 14 -12.69 2.19 4.31
C GLU A 14 -12.35 1.02 3.38
N ASN A 15 -12.21 1.23 2.06
CA ASN A 15 -11.90 0.14 1.13
C ASN A 15 -10.45 -0.35 1.23
N GLU A 16 -9.52 0.49 1.68
CA GLU A 16 -8.13 0.11 1.96
C GLU A 16 -8.04 -0.73 3.24
N LEU A 17 -8.82 -0.36 4.28
CA LEU A 17 -8.95 -1.18 5.48
C LEU A 17 -9.66 -2.51 5.21
N ARG A 18 -10.69 -2.50 4.34
CA ARG A 18 -11.34 -3.74 3.89
C ARG A 18 -10.39 -4.63 3.09
N LEU A 19 -9.54 -4.05 2.24
CA LEU A 19 -8.49 -4.79 1.52
C LEU A 19 -7.65 -5.62 2.51
N LEU A 20 -7.15 -4.99 3.57
CA LEU A 20 -6.33 -5.67 4.58
C LEU A 20 -7.04 -6.85 5.27
N LEU A 21 -8.36 -6.80 5.43
CA LEU A 21 -9.12 -7.91 6.00
C LEU A 21 -9.29 -9.06 4.98
N VAL A 22 -9.53 -8.75 3.71
CA VAL A 22 -9.76 -9.79 2.68
C VAL A 22 -8.48 -10.39 2.11
N THR A 23 -7.32 -9.75 2.34
CA THR A 23 -6.00 -10.24 1.91
C THR A 23 -5.12 -10.70 3.07
N SER A 24 -5.63 -10.75 4.29
CA SER A 24 -4.85 -11.11 5.49
C SER A 24 -4.19 -12.50 5.37
N THR A 25 -4.91 -13.48 4.84
CA THR A 25 -4.38 -14.84 4.63
C THR A 25 -3.37 -14.92 3.49
N LEU A 26 -3.43 -14.02 2.51
CA LEU A 26 -2.39 -13.88 1.49
C LEU A 26 -1.11 -13.26 2.08
N ILE A 27 -1.28 -12.36 3.06
CA ILE A 27 -0.17 -11.71 3.76
C ILE A 27 0.49 -12.68 4.75
N GLN A 28 -0.28 -13.59 5.36
CA GLN A 28 0.24 -14.56 6.32
C GLN A 28 1.38 -15.40 5.74
N GLY A 29 2.56 -15.34 6.37
CA GLY A 29 3.74 -16.08 5.94
C GLY A 29 4.40 -15.54 4.66
N SER A 30 3.86 -14.47 4.08
CA SER A 30 4.49 -13.73 3.00
C SER A 30 5.41 -12.63 3.57
N PRO A 31 6.39 -12.14 2.80
CA PRO A 31 7.22 -11.00 3.18
C PRO A 31 6.51 -9.65 2.93
N VAL A 32 5.19 -9.59 3.15
CA VAL A 32 4.40 -8.36 3.05
C VAL A 32 4.11 -7.80 4.42
N VAL A 33 4.39 -6.51 4.60
CA VAL A 33 4.12 -5.78 5.85
C VAL A 33 3.39 -4.48 5.49
N PRO A 34 2.05 -4.48 5.46
CA PRO A 34 1.30 -3.27 5.16
C PRO A 34 1.55 -2.18 6.20
N VAL A 35 1.49 -0.92 5.76
CA VAL A 35 1.58 0.26 6.62
C VAL A 35 0.32 1.09 6.41
N ILE A 36 -0.42 1.38 7.48
CA ILE A 36 -1.59 2.25 7.43
C ILE A 36 -1.20 3.65 7.91
N GLU A 37 -1.55 4.66 7.15
CA GLU A 37 -1.64 6.06 7.58
C GLU A 37 -3.10 6.41 7.86
N PRO A 38 -3.54 6.48 9.13
CA PRO A 38 -4.92 6.82 9.45
C PRO A 38 -5.23 8.28 9.10
N VAL A 39 -6.17 8.51 8.18
CA VAL A 39 -6.56 9.86 7.71
C VAL A 39 -7.95 10.31 8.15
N SER A 40 -8.67 9.50 8.93
CA SER A 40 -10.08 9.76 9.29
C SER A 40 -10.36 9.46 10.76
N ALA A 41 -11.01 10.39 11.45
CA ALA A 41 -11.44 10.29 12.85
C ALA A 41 -12.52 9.23 13.10
N LYS A 42 -13.15 8.70 12.03
CA LYS A 42 -14.04 7.53 12.10
C LYS A 42 -13.22 6.24 12.23
N THR A 43 -12.76 5.95 13.44
CA THR A 43 -11.75 4.91 13.71
C THR A 43 -12.29 3.48 13.85
N ALA A 44 -13.60 3.25 13.90
CA ALA A 44 -14.16 1.94 14.20
C ALA A 44 -13.63 0.81 13.27
N MET A 45 -13.48 1.09 11.98
CA MET A 45 -12.90 0.12 11.03
C MET A 45 -11.40 -0.08 11.26
N LEU A 46 -10.65 0.98 11.55
CA LEU A 46 -9.22 0.93 11.84
C LEU A 46 -8.96 0.08 13.09
N GLU A 47 -9.68 0.36 14.18
CA GLU A 47 -9.60 -0.39 15.44
C GLU A 47 -9.92 -1.88 15.22
N ARG A 48 -10.91 -2.19 14.37
CA ARG A 48 -11.24 -3.56 13.99
C ARG A 48 -10.09 -4.25 13.24
N VAL A 49 -9.47 -3.56 12.28
CA VAL A 49 -8.30 -4.09 11.55
C VAL A 49 -7.14 -4.33 12.51
N ILE A 50 -6.80 -3.36 13.36
CA ILE A 50 -5.71 -3.49 14.34
C ILE A 50 -5.96 -4.67 15.27
N LYS A 51 -7.17 -4.78 15.85
CA LYS A 51 -7.53 -5.89 16.74
C LYS A 51 -7.41 -7.25 16.04
N TYR A 52 -7.90 -7.35 14.80
CA TYR A 52 -7.78 -8.56 13.99
C TYR A 52 -6.31 -8.91 13.72
N TYR A 53 -5.48 -7.95 13.32
CA TYR A 53 -4.05 -8.21 13.07
C TYR A 53 -3.28 -8.58 14.34
N VAL A 54 -3.64 -8.01 15.51
CA VAL A 54 -3.10 -8.43 16.82
C VAL A 54 -3.50 -9.87 17.14
N GLU A 55 -4.78 -10.21 17.01
CA GLU A 55 -5.34 -11.52 17.36
C GLU A 55 -4.72 -12.65 16.52
N TYR A 56 -4.62 -12.43 15.21
CA TYR A 56 -4.11 -13.43 14.26
C TYR A 56 -2.60 -13.30 13.97
N LYS A 57 -1.90 -12.40 14.68
CA LYS A 57 -0.44 -12.21 14.59
C LYS A 57 0.02 -11.91 13.16
N PHE A 58 -0.69 -11.00 12.49
CA PHE A 58 -0.31 -10.51 11.17
C PHE A 58 0.52 -9.24 11.29
N PRO A 59 1.57 -9.07 10.46
CA PRO A 59 2.41 -7.88 10.51
C PRO A 59 1.63 -6.65 10.01
N LEU A 60 1.69 -5.54 10.75
CA LEU A 60 1.06 -4.27 10.38
C LEU A 60 1.78 -3.08 11.00
N GLY A 61 2.19 -2.14 10.17
CA GLY A 61 2.62 -0.82 10.62
C GLY A 61 1.44 0.14 10.73
N VAL A 62 1.38 0.97 11.76
CA VAL A 62 0.39 2.05 11.89
C VAL A 62 1.12 3.37 12.10
N ILE A 63 0.92 4.32 11.20
CA ILE A 63 1.52 5.65 11.32
C ILE A 63 0.87 6.40 12.47
N ILE A 64 1.69 6.84 13.42
CA ILE A 64 1.25 7.46 14.69
C ILE A 64 1.26 8.98 14.66
N ASN A 65 1.88 9.57 13.64
CA ASN A 65 1.90 11.01 13.32
C ASN A 65 1.59 11.20 11.83
N PRO A 66 0.33 10.97 11.40
CA PRO A 66 -0.07 11.12 10.01
C PRO A 66 0.24 12.52 9.48
N ALA A 67 0.71 12.62 8.24
CA ALA A 67 0.99 13.90 7.59
C ALA A 67 -0.27 14.59 7.02
N VAL A 68 -1.37 13.84 6.89
CA VAL A 68 -2.60 14.28 6.22
C VAL A 68 -3.85 13.71 6.89
N GLY A 69 -5.00 14.36 6.66
CA GLY A 69 -6.31 13.95 7.18
C GLY A 69 -6.56 14.38 8.63
N ASP A 70 -7.65 13.90 9.22
CA ASP A 70 -8.17 14.39 10.51
C ASP A 70 -7.15 14.32 11.66
N PHE A 71 -6.22 13.36 11.63
CA PHE A 71 -5.22 13.15 12.67
C PHE A 71 -3.92 13.93 12.46
N SER A 72 -3.73 14.62 11.32
CA SER A 72 -2.53 15.42 11.10
C SER A 72 -2.40 16.59 12.08
N GLU A 73 -3.54 17.14 12.51
CA GLU A 73 -3.62 18.22 13.50
C GLU A 73 -3.72 17.71 14.95
N SER A 74 -4.03 16.42 15.15
CA SER A 74 -4.21 15.82 16.50
C SER A 74 -3.77 14.35 16.59
N PRO A 75 -2.48 14.03 16.35
CA PRO A 75 -2.00 12.65 16.38
C PRO A 75 -2.22 11.94 17.73
N GLU A 76 -2.24 12.67 18.83
CA GLU A 76 -2.48 12.14 20.17
C GLU A 76 -3.87 11.52 20.33
N HIS A 77 -4.89 12.00 19.59
CA HIS A 77 -6.23 11.41 19.59
C HIS A 77 -6.25 10.01 18.96
N LEU A 78 -5.39 9.75 17.98
CA LEU A 78 -5.20 8.41 17.41
C LEU A 78 -4.61 7.45 18.44
N LEU A 79 -3.61 7.91 19.20
CA LEU A 79 -2.91 7.09 20.20
C LEU A 79 -3.76 6.79 21.44
N ILE A 80 -4.71 7.67 21.80
CA ILE A 80 -5.71 7.36 22.83
C ILE A 80 -6.50 6.09 22.47
N ARG A 81 -6.80 5.89 21.18
CA ARG A 81 -7.63 4.78 20.69
C ARG A 81 -6.85 3.52 20.35
N THR A 82 -5.60 3.67 19.90
CA THR A 82 -4.82 2.58 19.31
C THR A 82 -3.55 2.21 20.09
N GLY A 83 -3.07 3.09 20.97
CA GLY A 83 -1.75 2.96 21.62
C GLY A 83 -1.60 1.69 22.44
N GLU A 84 -2.65 1.24 23.14
CA GLU A 84 -2.60 -0.02 23.89
C GLU A 84 -2.29 -1.19 22.96
N GLN A 85 -3.03 -1.30 21.86
CA GLN A 85 -2.92 -2.39 20.89
C GLN A 85 -1.56 -2.39 20.19
N LEU A 86 -1.02 -1.21 19.88
CA LEU A 86 0.33 -1.04 19.31
C LEU A 86 1.45 -1.47 20.27
N CYS A 87 1.17 -1.56 21.57
CA CYS A 87 2.12 -2.03 22.58
C CYS A 87 1.93 -3.50 22.96
N ARG A 88 0.88 -4.19 22.47
CA ARG A 88 0.55 -5.57 22.89
C ARG A 88 1.44 -6.62 22.24
N THR A 89 1.97 -6.34 21.05
CA THR A 89 2.74 -7.30 20.25
C THR A 89 3.74 -6.57 19.36
N SER A 90 4.74 -7.29 18.85
CA SER A 90 5.62 -6.81 17.77
C SER A 90 5.07 -7.05 16.35
N TRP A 91 3.90 -7.70 16.23
CA TRP A 91 3.21 -7.92 14.95
C TRP A 91 2.56 -6.65 14.44
N VAL A 92 1.84 -5.95 15.31
CA VAL A 92 1.32 -4.61 15.02
C VAL A 92 2.18 -3.58 15.74
N PHE A 93 2.80 -2.68 15.00
CA PHE A 93 3.81 -1.76 15.54
C PHE A 93 3.61 -0.32 15.07
N PRO A 94 3.97 0.67 15.90
CA PRO A 94 3.97 2.08 15.54
C PRO A 94 4.98 2.40 14.42
N VAL A 95 4.59 3.28 13.51
CA VAL A 95 5.42 3.83 12.45
C VAL A 95 5.45 5.34 12.62
N ALA A 96 6.63 5.93 12.82
CA ALA A 96 6.76 7.37 12.97
C ALA A 96 7.27 7.98 11.66
N ARG A 97 6.70 9.12 11.24
CA ARG A 97 7.30 10.01 10.24
C ARG A 97 8.39 10.85 10.88
N SER A 98 9.54 10.93 10.24
CA SER A 98 10.73 11.62 10.75
C SER A 98 10.48 13.11 10.95
N SER A 99 9.86 13.75 9.96
CA SER A 99 9.70 15.22 9.94
C SER A 99 8.52 15.75 10.76
N PHE A 100 7.68 14.89 11.34
CA PHE A 100 6.46 15.27 12.06
C PHE A 100 6.57 14.98 13.57
N GLY A 101 6.05 15.89 14.41
CA GLY A 101 6.01 15.77 15.87
C GLY A 101 4.60 15.45 16.41
N GLY A 102 4.33 15.83 17.65
CA GLY A 102 3.00 15.70 18.26
C GLY A 102 2.66 14.29 18.72
N ILE A 103 3.66 13.43 18.89
CA ILE A 103 3.45 12.04 19.31
C ILE A 103 3.33 11.98 20.83
N ALA A 104 2.25 11.39 21.33
CA ALA A 104 2.08 11.08 22.75
C ALA A 104 2.95 9.85 23.16
N TRP A 105 4.27 10.03 23.23
CA TRP A 105 5.27 8.95 23.47
C TRP A 105 5.04 8.13 24.74
N ASN A 106 4.49 8.76 25.79
CA ASN A 106 4.11 8.07 27.03
C ASN A 106 3.10 6.93 26.79
N ARG A 107 2.32 6.97 25.69
CA ARG A 107 1.40 5.89 25.30
C ARG A 107 2.09 4.74 24.56
N LEU A 108 3.36 4.90 24.20
CA LEU A 108 4.14 3.96 23.38
C LEU A 108 5.39 3.42 24.11
N GLU A 109 5.55 3.72 25.39
CA GLU A 109 6.71 3.28 26.19
C GLU A 109 6.95 1.76 26.09
N ARG A 110 5.88 0.98 26.06
CA ARG A 110 5.90 -0.49 25.99
C ARG A 110 6.01 -1.06 24.57
N ALA A 111 6.00 -0.25 23.52
CA ALA A 111 6.09 -0.75 22.16
C ALA A 111 7.48 -1.35 21.91
N GLU A 112 7.57 -2.67 21.69
CA GLU A 112 8.86 -3.36 21.52
C GLU A 112 9.57 -3.00 20.21
N LYS A 113 8.79 -2.56 19.22
CA LYS A 113 9.22 -2.39 17.83
C LYS A 113 8.61 -1.14 17.24
N PHE A 114 9.38 -0.44 16.43
CA PHE A 114 8.97 0.72 15.65
C PHE A 114 9.43 0.57 14.20
N ALA A 115 8.81 1.36 13.32
CA ALA A 115 9.39 1.76 12.06
C ALA A 115 9.50 3.28 11.97
N LEU A 116 10.43 3.75 11.15
CA LEU A 116 10.63 5.17 10.86
C LEU A 116 10.50 5.40 9.35
N ILE A 117 9.66 6.34 8.94
CA ILE A 117 9.61 6.86 7.58
C ILE A 117 10.51 8.09 7.52
N ASP A 118 11.58 8.02 6.73
CA ASP A 118 12.44 9.18 6.45
C ASP A 118 11.80 10.01 5.33
N ASP A 119 10.96 10.96 5.71
CA ASP A 119 10.32 11.95 4.83
C ASP A 119 10.89 13.36 4.98
N GLY A 120 11.98 13.49 5.74
CA GLY A 120 12.68 14.75 5.98
C GLY A 120 13.60 14.67 7.19
N PRO A 121 14.28 15.79 7.56
CA PRO A 121 15.10 15.86 8.76
C PRO A 121 14.26 15.50 10.01
N PRO A 122 14.78 14.67 10.93
CA PRO A 122 14.02 14.25 12.09
C PRO A 122 13.68 15.44 12.98
N CYS A 123 12.45 15.52 13.49
CA CYS A 123 12.07 16.53 14.48
C CYS A 123 12.73 16.22 15.85
N HIS A 124 12.66 17.16 16.79
CA HIS A 124 13.28 17.00 18.11
C HIS A 124 12.75 15.76 18.86
N GLU A 125 11.43 15.53 18.83
CA GLU A 125 10.80 14.39 19.51
C GLU A 125 11.29 13.03 18.96
N ILE A 126 11.42 12.92 17.64
CA ILE A 126 11.91 11.70 16.97
C ILE A 126 13.37 11.44 17.34
N ARG A 127 14.20 12.48 17.35
CA ARG A 127 15.61 12.37 17.78
C ARG A 127 15.70 11.88 19.22
N ALA A 128 14.95 12.48 20.12
CA ALA A 128 15.02 12.20 21.55
C ALA A 128 14.51 10.79 21.91
N ASN A 129 13.39 10.36 21.31
CA ASN A 129 12.71 9.13 21.72
C ASN A 129 13.11 7.91 20.88
N LEU A 130 13.20 8.07 19.56
CA LEU A 130 13.36 6.92 18.67
C LEU A 130 14.81 6.72 18.25
N MET A 131 15.51 7.79 17.86
CA MET A 131 16.93 7.71 17.55
C MET A 131 17.81 7.53 18.80
N GLY A 132 17.29 7.85 20.00
CA GLY A 132 17.93 7.52 21.26
C GLY A 132 17.80 6.04 21.67
N SER A 133 16.96 5.27 20.98
CA SER A 133 16.77 3.82 21.17
C SER A 133 16.75 3.09 19.82
N PRO A 134 17.84 3.19 19.02
CA PRO A 134 17.88 2.74 17.64
C PRO A 134 17.60 1.25 17.47
N GLU A 135 17.87 0.43 18.48
CA GLU A 135 17.61 -1.01 18.50
C GLU A 135 16.12 -1.37 18.40
N ARG A 136 15.22 -0.43 18.73
CA ARG A 136 13.76 -0.61 18.58
C ARG A 136 13.28 -0.36 17.15
N ILE A 137 14.12 0.21 16.28
CA ILE A 137 13.77 0.52 14.89
C ILE A 137 13.98 -0.73 14.04
N ALA A 138 12.89 -1.44 13.75
CA ALA A 138 12.95 -2.65 12.92
C ALA A 138 12.94 -2.35 11.42
N TYR A 139 12.27 -1.29 11.00
CA TYR A 139 12.22 -0.85 9.60
C TYR A 139 12.55 0.63 9.48
N ARG A 140 13.32 0.95 8.45
CA ARG A 140 13.57 2.32 8.02
C ARG A 140 13.11 2.47 6.58
N ILE A 141 12.05 3.23 6.40
CA ILE A 141 11.33 3.40 5.15
C ILE A 141 11.79 4.72 4.54
N ASN A 142 12.69 4.65 3.57
CA ASN A 142 13.25 5.81 2.89
C ASN A 142 12.33 6.26 1.77
N ASP A 143 11.76 7.45 1.90
CA ASP A 143 11.01 8.07 0.80
C ASP A 143 12.00 8.46 -0.31
N SER A 144 11.97 7.72 -1.41
CA SER A 144 12.92 7.89 -2.52
C SER A 144 12.74 9.21 -3.29
N GLU A 145 11.61 9.88 -3.10
CA GLU A 145 11.34 11.20 -3.69
C GLU A 145 11.86 12.34 -2.82
N VAL A 146 12.34 12.05 -1.60
CA VAL A 146 12.94 13.02 -0.68
C VAL A 146 14.44 12.85 -0.69
N ALA A 147 15.19 13.97 -0.76
CA ALA A 147 16.63 13.93 -0.65
C ALA A 147 17.04 13.21 0.65
N PRO A 148 17.97 12.24 0.61
CA PRO A 148 18.36 11.51 1.81
C PRO A 148 18.83 12.50 2.87
N GLY A 149 18.18 12.45 4.03
CA GLY A 149 18.66 13.17 5.21
C GLY A 149 20.09 12.74 5.51
N GLN A 150 20.93 13.69 5.91
CA GLN A 150 22.28 13.44 6.42
C GLN A 150 22.15 12.65 7.74
N GLY A 151 22.08 11.32 7.69
CA GLY A 151 21.82 10.48 8.87
C GLY A 151 22.22 9.02 8.66
N GLU A 152 22.61 8.36 9.75
CA GLU A 152 23.27 7.05 9.79
C GLU A 152 22.51 5.95 9.04
N HIS A 153 23.06 5.45 7.93
CA HIS A 153 22.41 4.49 7.03
C HIS A 153 22.14 3.07 7.62
N HIS A 154 22.34 2.85 8.91
CA HIS A 154 22.41 1.51 9.51
C HIS A 154 21.25 1.16 10.47
N LEU A 155 20.24 2.02 10.58
CA LEU A 155 19.11 1.78 11.47
C LEU A 155 18.05 0.91 10.81
N GLY A 156 17.80 -0.27 11.39
CA GLY A 156 16.73 -1.17 10.97
C GLY A 156 16.87 -1.75 9.56
N THR A 157 15.83 -2.44 9.13
CA THR A 157 15.71 -3.00 7.79
C THR A 157 15.34 -1.90 6.81
N ARG A 158 16.24 -1.59 5.87
CA ARG A 158 16.05 -0.52 4.87
C ARG A 158 15.02 -0.91 3.80
N ILE A 159 14.03 -0.05 3.59
CA ILE A 159 12.93 -0.20 2.63
C ILE A 159 12.85 1.07 1.79
N LEU A 160 12.78 0.95 0.47
CA LEU A 160 12.58 2.11 -0.42
C LEU A 160 11.10 2.34 -0.71
N LEU A 161 10.59 3.53 -0.42
CA LEU A 161 9.21 3.92 -0.72
C LEU A 161 9.20 4.85 -1.94
N ARG A 162 8.35 4.55 -2.93
CA ARG A 162 8.13 5.41 -4.10
C ARG A 162 6.67 5.35 -4.50
N ASP A 163 6.09 6.47 -4.92
CA ASP A 163 4.83 6.40 -5.64
C ASP A 163 5.05 5.87 -7.04
N GLY A 164 4.56 4.66 -7.29
CA GLY A 164 4.64 4.02 -8.60
C GLY A 164 3.49 4.40 -9.52
N PHE A 165 2.44 5.05 -9.02
CA PHE A 165 1.21 5.29 -9.77
C PHE A 165 1.05 6.78 -10.10
N GLU A 166 1.07 7.12 -11.39
CA GLU A 166 0.87 8.51 -11.82
C GLU A 166 -0.62 8.88 -11.85
N ARG A 167 -1.10 9.51 -10.78
CA ARG A 167 -2.52 9.84 -10.62
C ARG A 167 -2.97 10.94 -11.58
N ARG A 168 -4.06 10.68 -12.32
CA ARG A 168 -4.69 11.62 -13.27
C ARG A 168 -6.21 11.62 -13.13
N ARG A 169 -6.90 12.52 -13.86
CA ARG A 169 -8.34 12.38 -14.05
C ARG A 169 -8.59 11.10 -14.84
N ASN A 170 -9.68 10.39 -14.55
CA ASN A 170 -9.94 9.07 -15.14
C ASN A 170 -9.91 9.06 -16.68
N ALA A 171 -10.36 10.13 -17.35
CA ALA A 171 -10.36 10.21 -18.81
C ALA A 171 -8.97 10.48 -19.42
N ASP A 172 -7.99 10.90 -18.61
CA ASP A 172 -6.67 11.34 -19.08
C ASP A 172 -5.61 10.23 -18.93
N TYR A 173 -5.96 9.06 -18.39
CA TYR A 173 -5.00 7.97 -18.31
C TYR A 173 -4.66 7.44 -19.71
N PRO A 174 -3.37 7.20 -20.02
CA PRO A 174 -3.01 6.43 -21.19
C PRO A 174 -3.54 4.99 -21.04
N ALA A 175 -3.69 4.27 -22.16
CA ALA A 175 -4.12 2.87 -22.10
C ALA A 175 -3.14 2.02 -21.28
N ASP A 176 -1.84 2.29 -21.39
CA ASP A 176 -0.79 1.52 -20.73
C ASP A 176 0.42 2.41 -20.39
N GLU A 177 0.97 2.25 -19.18
CA GLU A 177 2.15 2.98 -18.72
C GLU A 177 2.98 2.18 -17.71
N GLU A 178 4.20 2.64 -17.43
CA GLU A 178 5.04 2.06 -16.38
C GLU A 178 4.46 2.34 -14.99
N PHE A 179 4.59 1.37 -14.08
CA PHE A 179 4.35 1.56 -12.66
C PHE A 179 5.70 1.74 -11.98
N HIS A 180 6.06 2.97 -11.63
CA HIS A 180 7.42 3.38 -11.28
C HIS A 180 7.88 2.97 -9.86
N SER A 181 7.57 1.76 -9.41
CA SER A 181 7.98 1.20 -8.12
C SER A 181 8.46 -0.25 -8.25
N GLY A 182 9.25 -0.69 -7.27
CA GLY A 182 9.74 -2.06 -7.16
C GLY A 182 10.97 -2.38 -8.02
N PRO A 183 11.30 -3.69 -8.12
CA PRO A 183 12.40 -4.18 -8.95
C PRO A 183 12.27 -3.69 -10.39
N GLY A 184 13.36 -3.16 -10.96
CA GLY A 184 13.38 -2.56 -12.30
C GLY A 184 13.33 -1.03 -12.28
N HIS A 185 12.65 -0.42 -11.30
CA HIS A 185 12.59 1.04 -11.14
C HIS A 185 13.36 1.58 -9.94
N LEU A 186 13.63 0.72 -8.95
CA LEU A 186 14.35 1.06 -7.72
C LEU A 186 15.67 0.29 -7.62
N ASP A 187 16.74 0.98 -7.19
CA ASP A 187 18.01 0.34 -6.86
C ASP A 187 17.94 -0.31 -5.47
N LEU A 188 17.66 -1.61 -5.46
CA LEU A 188 17.50 -2.39 -4.24
C LEU A 188 18.80 -3.04 -3.74
N ARG A 189 19.99 -2.67 -4.28
CA ARG A 189 21.27 -3.29 -3.86
C ARG A 189 21.54 -3.17 -2.37
N ASP A 190 21.27 -1.99 -1.82
CA ASP A 190 21.44 -1.68 -0.40
C ASP A 190 20.09 -1.59 0.34
N ALA A 191 19.05 -2.22 -0.18
CA ALA A 191 17.73 -2.26 0.43
C ALA A 191 17.27 -3.70 0.64
N SER A 192 16.51 -3.93 1.70
CA SER A 192 15.90 -5.24 2.00
C SER A 192 14.47 -5.34 1.47
N GLY A 193 14.00 -4.33 0.73
CA GLY A 193 12.62 -4.27 0.27
C GLY A 193 12.22 -2.92 -0.29
N TRP A 194 10.95 -2.82 -0.68
CA TRP A 194 10.35 -1.58 -1.17
C TRP A 194 8.89 -1.45 -0.71
N GLY A 195 8.30 -0.28 -0.94
CA GLY A 195 6.89 0.00 -0.75
C GLY A 195 6.39 0.98 -1.80
N ASP A 196 5.07 1.02 -1.96
CA ASP A 196 4.36 1.97 -2.80
C ASP A 196 2.97 2.27 -2.22
N TYR A 197 2.19 3.07 -2.92
CA TYR A 197 0.83 3.47 -2.56
C TYR A 197 -0.23 2.70 -3.37
N LEU A 198 0.09 1.48 -3.82
CA LEU A 198 -0.76 0.66 -4.68
C LEU A 198 -1.18 1.44 -5.95
N ILE A 199 -2.33 1.11 -6.53
CA ILE A 199 -2.97 1.86 -7.63
C ILE A 199 -3.73 3.11 -7.15
N VAL A 200 -3.48 3.58 -5.93
CA VAL A 200 -4.16 4.74 -5.34
C VAL A 200 -3.36 6.02 -5.51
N GLY A 201 -2.03 5.91 -5.39
CA GLY A 201 -1.11 7.03 -5.35
C GLY A 201 -0.97 7.65 -3.95
N ARG A 202 0.10 8.42 -3.80
CA ARG A 202 0.51 9.14 -2.59
C ARG A 202 -0.44 10.24 -2.21
N GLU A 203 -0.98 10.96 -3.20
CA GLU A 203 -1.77 12.16 -2.95
C GLU A 203 -3.03 11.85 -2.13
N TYR A 204 -3.19 12.55 -1.01
CA TYR A 204 -4.41 12.51 -0.22
C TYR A 204 -5.42 13.50 -0.77
N GLN A 205 -6.64 13.02 -0.99
CA GLN A 205 -7.79 13.87 -1.25
C GLN A 205 -8.94 13.43 -0.35
N GLU A 206 -9.62 14.38 0.27
CA GLU A 206 -10.80 14.09 1.04
C GLU A 206 -12.02 13.88 0.12
N GLY A 207 -12.79 12.82 0.39
CA GLY A 207 -13.89 12.40 -0.48
C GLY A 207 -13.45 11.82 -1.83
N GLY A 208 -14.39 11.81 -2.76
CA GLY A 208 -14.21 11.42 -4.15
C GLY A 208 -15.34 12.04 -4.97
N GLY A 209 -15.00 12.84 -5.98
CA GLY A 209 -16.00 13.42 -6.88
C GLY A 209 -16.72 12.33 -7.68
N ARG A 210 -17.85 12.68 -8.31
CA ARG A 210 -18.49 11.78 -9.28
C ARG A 210 -17.65 11.80 -10.55
N PRO A 211 -16.90 10.74 -10.88
CA PRO A 211 -15.99 10.81 -12.01
C PRO A 211 -16.79 10.77 -13.30
N HIS A 212 -16.34 11.54 -14.30
CA HIS A 212 -16.95 11.54 -15.63
C HIS A 212 -16.67 10.22 -16.36
N ALA A 213 -15.50 9.63 -16.14
CA ALA A 213 -15.11 8.32 -16.66
C ALA A 213 -14.93 7.30 -15.52
N VAL A 214 -15.22 6.03 -15.78
CA VAL A 214 -14.80 4.92 -14.89
C VAL A 214 -13.49 4.36 -15.42
N ALA A 215 -12.53 4.15 -14.52
CA ALA A 215 -11.25 3.52 -14.83
C ALA A 215 -11.06 2.26 -13.97
N ILE A 216 -10.59 1.18 -14.57
CA ILE A 216 -10.11 -0.02 -13.87
C ILE A 216 -8.61 -0.12 -14.13
N HIS A 217 -7.81 -0.09 -13.06
CA HIS A 217 -6.35 -0.15 -13.15
C HIS A 217 -5.88 -1.58 -12.84
N ILE A 218 -5.12 -2.17 -13.75
CA ILE A 218 -4.65 -3.56 -13.66
C ILE A 218 -3.15 -3.59 -13.91
N THR A 219 -2.39 -3.91 -12.86
CA THR A 219 -0.93 -3.99 -12.96
C THR A 219 -0.48 -5.37 -13.43
N TYR A 220 0.58 -5.43 -14.22
CA TYR A 220 1.16 -6.69 -14.69
C TYR A 220 2.67 -6.55 -14.86
N TRP A 221 3.39 -7.68 -14.83
CA TRP A 221 4.81 -7.73 -15.13
C TRP A 221 4.99 -7.93 -16.63
N ALA A 222 5.54 -6.94 -17.32
CA ALA A 222 5.83 -7.03 -18.74
C ALA A 222 6.99 -8.00 -19.00
N SER A 223 7.15 -8.38 -20.28
CA SER A 223 8.18 -9.34 -20.71
C SER A 223 9.61 -8.81 -20.52
N ASP A 224 9.78 -7.49 -20.46
CA ASP A 224 11.05 -6.81 -20.13
C ASP A 224 11.36 -6.78 -18.63
N GLY A 225 10.45 -7.32 -17.79
CA GLY A 225 10.60 -7.37 -16.34
C GLY A 225 10.17 -6.10 -15.61
N GLN A 226 9.62 -5.10 -16.31
CA GLN A 226 9.07 -3.90 -15.69
C GLN A 226 7.65 -4.15 -15.17
N LEU A 227 7.32 -3.51 -14.04
CA LEU A 227 5.93 -3.46 -13.57
C LEU A 227 5.22 -2.36 -14.36
N ARG A 228 4.10 -2.72 -14.99
CA ARG A 228 3.27 -1.79 -15.77
C ARG A 228 1.85 -1.77 -15.24
N VAL A 229 1.09 -0.77 -15.64
CA VAL A 229 -0.34 -0.64 -15.35
C VAL A 229 -1.11 -0.38 -16.63
N HIS A 230 -2.14 -1.19 -16.87
CA HIS A 230 -3.12 -0.98 -17.92
C HIS A 230 -4.36 -0.31 -17.35
N HIS A 231 -4.89 0.68 -18.07
CA HIS A 231 -6.04 1.49 -17.67
C HIS A 231 -7.21 1.21 -18.59
N TYR A 232 -8.19 0.47 -18.09
CA TYR A 232 -9.44 0.22 -18.82
C TYR A 232 -10.42 1.35 -18.52
N LEU A 233 -10.60 2.24 -19.50
CA LEU A 233 -11.47 3.40 -19.39
C LEU A 233 -12.85 3.13 -20.02
N SER A 234 -13.90 3.70 -19.44
CA SER A 234 -15.22 3.77 -20.07
C SER A 234 -15.17 4.59 -21.36
N ASP A 235 -16.06 4.29 -22.29
CA ASP A 235 -16.21 5.04 -23.55
C ASP A 235 -17.08 6.28 -23.32
N SER A 236 -18.16 6.15 -22.54
CA SER A 236 -19.06 7.25 -22.26
C SER A 236 -18.54 8.14 -21.12
N ASN A 237 -18.05 9.35 -21.46
CA ASN A 237 -17.30 10.22 -20.52
C ASN A 237 -17.82 11.68 -20.44
N ASP A 238 -18.96 12.01 -21.04
CA ASP A 238 -19.44 13.40 -21.17
C ASP A 238 -19.90 14.04 -19.85
N GLY A 239 -20.33 13.24 -18.88
CA GLY A 239 -20.81 13.70 -17.57
C GLY A 239 -20.78 12.57 -16.53
N PRO A 240 -21.14 12.79 -15.27
CA PRO A 240 -21.03 11.79 -14.20
C PRO A 240 -22.14 10.72 -14.18
N GLU A 241 -23.15 10.85 -15.05
CA GLU A 241 -24.32 9.97 -15.08
C GLU A 241 -23.98 8.52 -15.44
N ASN A 242 -24.87 7.59 -15.10
CA ASN A 242 -24.77 6.15 -15.43
C ASN A 242 -23.39 5.49 -15.13
N PRO A 243 -22.89 5.53 -13.88
CA PRO A 243 -21.62 4.88 -13.52
C PRO A 243 -21.63 3.36 -13.74
N ALA A 244 -22.80 2.71 -13.71
CA ALA A 244 -22.93 1.28 -13.94
C ALA A 244 -22.64 0.90 -15.40
N GLY A 245 -23.20 1.64 -16.38
CA GLY A 245 -22.92 1.42 -17.80
C GLY A 245 -21.45 1.63 -18.14
N LYS A 246 -20.85 2.71 -17.62
CA LYS A 246 -19.42 2.99 -17.79
C LYS A 246 -18.51 1.93 -17.22
N PHE A 247 -18.87 1.42 -16.04
CA PHE A 247 -18.16 0.28 -15.48
C PHE A 247 -18.27 -0.94 -16.37
N ALA A 248 -19.44 -1.23 -16.94
CA ALA A 248 -19.62 -2.35 -17.86
C ALA A 248 -18.76 -2.20 -19.13
N GLU A 249 -18.66 -1.00 -19.70
CA GLU A 249 -17.78 -0.67 -20.84
C GLU A 249 -16.30 -0.96 -20.51
N ALA A 250 -15.80 -0.39 -19.41
CA ALA A 250 -14.42 -0.61 -18.96
C ALA A 250 -14.14 -2.09 -18.64
N LEU A 251 -15.09 -2.77 -17.99
CA LEU A 251 -14.96 -4.18 -17.62
C LEU A 251 -14.98 -5.11 -18.83
N ALA A 252 -15.78 -4.81 -19.85
CA ALA A 252 -15.80 -5.57 -21.08
C ALA A 252 -14.42 -5.56 -21.76
N LYS A 253 -13.77 -4.40 -21.85
CA LYS A 253 -12.41 -4.26 -22.38
C LYS A 253 -11.40 -5.11 -21.60
N LEU A 254 -11.45 -5.06 -20.26
CA LEU A 254 -10.62 -5.90 -19.40
C LEU A 254 -10.85 -7.39 -19.70
N VAL A 255 -12.09 -7.84 -19.78
CA VAL A 255 -12.39 -9.27 -20.01
C VAL A 255 -11.93 -9.71 -21.39
N THR A 256 -12.11 -8.89 -22.42
CA THR A 256 -11.59 -9.16 -23.77
C THR A 256 -10.08 -9.35 -23.76
N ASP A 257 -9.31 -8.43 -23.18
CA ASP A 257 -7.85 -8.56 -23.12
C ASP A 257 -7.38 -9.81 -22.34
N LEU A 258 -8.11 -10.17 -21.28
CA LEU A 258 -7.83 -11.37 -20.50
C LEU A 258 -8.12 -12.66 -21.28
N ASP A 259 -9.13 -12.65 -22.15
CA ASP A 259 -9.52 -13.81 -22.96
C ASP A 259 -8.61 -13.96 -24.19
N ASP A 260 -8.19 -12.85 -24.79
CA ASP A 260 -7.27 -12.83 -25.93
C ASP A 260 -5.81 -13.10 -25.50
N GLY A 261 -5.49 -12.93 -24.21
CA GLY A 261 -4.13 -13.08 -23.69
C GLY A 261 -3.17 -11.99 -24.20
N ALA A 262 -3.71 -10.81 -24.51
CA ALA A 262 -2.96 -9.70 -25.10
C ALA A 262 -1.84 -9.17 -24.18
N LEU A 263 -2.07 -9.25 -22.87
CA LEU A 263 -1.13 -8.84 -21.83
C LEU A 263 -0.88 -10.01 -20.86
N PRO A 264 0.33 -10.13 -20.27
CA PRO A 264 0.64 -11.18 -19.29
C PRO A 264 0.05 -10.89 -17.90
N ILE A 265 -1.23 -10.55 -17.85
CA ILE A 265 -1.97 -10.28 -16.61
C ILE A 265 -2.16 -11.61 -15.87
N LEU A 266 -1.80 -11.62 -14.59
CA LEU A 266 -1.97 -12.80 -13.73
C LEU A 266 -3.45 -13.04 -13.42
N GLU A 267 -3.92 -14.28 -13.54
CA GLU A 267 -5.28 -14.67 -13.13
C GLU A 267 -5.40 -14.74 -11.60
N THR A 268 -5.43 -13.57 -10.97
CA THR A 268 -5.51 -13.42 -9.51
C THR A 268 -6.94 -13.58 -8.98
N SER A 269 -7.11 -13.66 -7.66
CA SER A 269 -8.46 -13.73 -7.10
C SER A 269 -9.29 -12.48 -7.36
N ALA A 270 -8.65 -11.31 -7.52
CA ALA A 270 -9.32 -10.10 -7.98
C ALA A 270 -9.80 -10.17 -9.44
N ILE A 271 -9.00 -10.73 -10.36
CA ILE A 271 -9.40 -10.93 -11.76
C ILE A 271 -10.60 -11.87 -11.86
N ARG A 272 -10.60 -12.98 -11.11
CA ARG A 272 -11.79 -13.86 -11.00
C ARG A 272 -13.01 -13.11 -10.50
N GLY A 273 -12.81 -12.14 -9.59
CA GLY A 273 -13.85 -11.21 -9.14
C GLY A 273 -14.41 -10.36 -10.27
N PHE A 274 -13.54 -9.73 -11.07
CA PHE A 274 -13.94 -8.96 -12.26
C PHE A 274 -14.67 -9.82 -13.30
N ARG A 275 -14.16 -11.01 -13.64
CA ARG A 275 -14.83 -11.97 -14.53
C ARG A 275 -16.22 -12.36 -14.02
N LYS A 276 -16.37 -12.58 -12.71
CA LYS A 276 -17.68 -12.86 -12.10
C LYS A 276 -18.64 -11.67 -12.27
N LEU A 277 -18.19 -10.45 -11.97
CA LEU A 277 -19.02 -9.24 -12.12
C LEU A 277 -19.48 -9.05 -13.57
N HIS A 278 -18.59 -9.33 -14.54
CA HIS A 278 -18.89 -9.29 -15.96
C HIS A 278 -19.96 -10.32 -16.33
N ALA A 279 -19.77 -11.58 -15.92
CA ALA A 279 -20.69 -12.67 -16.24
C ALA A 279 -22.12 -12.45 -15.70
N ILE A 280 -22.26 -11.80 -14.55
CA ILE A 280 -23.57 -11.51 -13.94
C ILE A 280 -24.11 -10.10 -14.27
N GLY A 281 -23.37 -9.30 -15.04
CA GLY A 281 -23.74 -7.92 -15.38
C GLY A 281 -23.95 -7.00 -14.17
N HIS A 282 -23.13 -7.14 -13.12
CA HIS A 282 -23.34 -6.42 -11.86
C HIS A 282 -22.29 -5.32 -11.61
N PHE A 283 -22.76 -4.12 -11.29
CA PHE A 283 -21.93 -3.03 -10.79
C PHE A 283 -21.95 -2.99 -9.25
N PRO A 284 -20.83 -3.29 -8.57
CA PRO A 284 -20.77 -3.32 -7.10
C PRO A 284 -20.54 -1.94 -6.47
N GLY A 285 -20.43 -0.89 -7.28
CA GLY A 285 -19.98 0.45 -6.85
C GLY A 285 -18.48 0.67 -7.04
N LEU A 286 -18.07 1.94 -7.13
CA LEU A 286 -16.67 2.32 -7.41
C LEU A 286 -15.69 1.91 -6.30
N GLY A 287 -16.15 1.90 -5.05
CA GLY A 287 -15.33 1.48 -3.91
C GLY A 287 -14.86 0.02 -4.02
N PRO A 288 -15.77 -0.94 -4.19
CA PRO A 288 -15.41 -2.33 -4.46
C PRO A 288 -14.59 -2.55 -5.73
N VAL A 289 -14.82 -1.78 -6.81
CA VAL A 289 -13.98 -1.84 -8.03
C VAL A 289 -12.54 -1.46 -7.71
N LYS A 290 -12.34 -0.35 -7.00
CA LYS A 290 -11.01 0.08 -6.54
C LYS A 290 -10.35 -0.96 -5.62
N LEU A 291 -11.13 -1.59 -4.74
CA LEU A 291 -10.64 -2.68 -3.89
C LEU A 291 -10.11 -3.85 -4.72
N LEU A 292 -10.84 -4.27 -5.76
CA LEU A 292 -10.38 -5.34 -6.65
C LEU A 292 -9.08 -4.95 -7.38
N SER A 293 -8.97 -3.73 -7.90
CA SER A 293 -7.71 -3.26 -8.51
C SER A 293 -6.53 -3.25 -7.51
N MET A 294 -6.73 -2.77 -6.28
CA MET A 294 -5.69 -2.82 -5.24
C MET A 294 -5.30 -4.24 -4.85
N ARG A 295 -6.29 -5.15 -4.75
CA ARG A 295 -6.06 -6.57 -4.46
C ARG A 295 -5.28 -7.24 -5.58
N HIS A 296 -5.63 -6.97 -6.84
CA HIS A 296 -4.90 -7.47 -7.99
C HIS A 296 -3.43 -7.02 -7.97
N HIS A 297 -3.19 -5.74 -7.67
CA HIS A 297 -1.83 -5.21 -7.54
C HIS A 297 -1.03 -5.95 -6.46
N LEU A 298 -1.60 -6.11 -5.26
CA LEU A 298 -0.95 -6.84 -4.18
C LEU A 298 -0.60 -8.28 -4.57
N GLU A 299 -1.53 -9.01 -5.20
CA GLU A 299 -1.30 -10.38 -5.68
C GLU A 299 -0.23 -10.44 -6.78
N THR A 300 -0.21 -9.46 -7.67
CA THR A 300 0.79 -9.33 -8.75
C THR A 300 2.19 -9.10 -8.22
N VAL A 301 2.33 -8.21 -7.23
CA VAL A 301 3.61 -7.96 -6.55
C VAL A 301 4.07 -9.18 -5.77
N LEU A 302 3.17 -9.80 -5.00
CA LEU A 302 3.44 -11.01 -4.22
C LEU A 302 4.03 -12.15 -5.07
N ASN A 303 3.47 -12.37 -6.27
CA ASN A 303 3.93 -13.42 -7.19
C ASN A 303 5.42 -13.25 -7.56
N VAL A 304 5.91 -12.02 -7.74
CA VAL A 304 7.32 -11.76 -8.06
C VAL A 304 8.21 -11.80 -6.82
N VAL A 305 7.74 -11.30 -5.68
CA VAL A 305 8.50 -11.38 -4.42
C VAL A 305 8.77 -12.83 -4.04
N GLN A 306 7.79 -13.72 -4.22
CA GLN A 306 7.93 -15.16 -3.97
C GLN A 306 8.89 -15.84 -4.95
N LYS A 307 8.76 -15.57 -6.26
CA LYS A 307 9.66 -16.13 -7.29
C LYS A 307 11.11 -15.70 -7.10
N THR A 308 11.35 -14.42 -6.80
CA THR A 308 12.69 -13.88 -6.53
C THR A 308 13.33 -14.55 -5.32
N THR A 309 12.52 -14.83 -4.29
CA THR A 309 12.98 -15.54 -3.09
C THR A 309 13.34 -17.00 -3.39
N ALA A 310 12.53 -17.69 -4.21
CA ALA A 310 12.76 -19.09 -4.58
C ALA A 310 14.01 -19.27 -5.47
N HIS A 311 14.20 -18.45 -6.50
CA HIS A 311 15.39 -18.53 -7.36
C HIS A 311 16.69 -18.27 -6.59
N ARG A 312 16.68 -17.37 -5.60
CA ARG A 312 17.86 -17.08 -4.77
C ARG A 312 18.20 -18.21 -3.81
N ASN A 313 17.21 -18.94 -3.29
CA ASN A 313 17.44 -20.13 -2.47
C ASN A 313 18.00 -21.30 -3.30
N ALA A 314 17.57 -21.45 -4.56
CA ALA A 314 18.10 -22.47 -5.46
C ALA A 314 19.57 -22.20 -5.88
N ALA A 315 19.95 -20.93 -6.05
CA ALA A 315 21.32 -20.53 -6.40
C ALA A 315 22.31 -20.53 -5.21
N SER A 316 21.83 -20.81 -3.99
CA SER A 316 22.64 -20.85 -2.76
C SER A 316 22.74 -22.23 -2.12
N LEU A 317 22.27 -23.27 -2.81
CA LEU A 317 22.54 -24.67 -2.47
C LEU A 317 23.87 -25.08 -3.14
N PRO A 318 24.83 -25.65 -2.38
CA PRO A 318 26.15 -26.02 -2.89
C PRO A 318 26.12 -27.18 -3.90
#